data_AF-A0A9D9L7P6-F1
#
_entry.id   AF-A0A9D9L7P6-F1
#
_cell.length_a   1.000
_cell.length_b   1.000
_cell.length_c   1.000
_cell.angle_alpha   90.00
_cell.angle_beta   90.00
_cell.angle_gamma   90.00
#
_symmetry.space_group_name_H-M   'P 1'
#
loop_
_entity.id
_entity.type
_entity.pdbx_description
1 polymer ?
#
loop_
_entity_poly.entity_id
_entity_poly.type
_entity_poly.pdbx_seq_one_letter_code
_entity_poly.pdbx_strand_id
1 'polypeptide(L)'
;WESYFQKIAEQLVYGEQIAQIHLNDIRYASPRRLFTKKMAHLRRALAPFMNEGDMLAPIKFSPDVAEHVSRWSTGDGVISSIKLPEILSSSWGNPRTGCRVYIFVNPLNKTITVNPVIALQDGEQLYLCREGGEQEQLAETAPSALTLKPYVTEIWVAGSPDAAAAEAKRLAPTLARIATFRGYGKILEHYTDKANCNRLDGTNGEWLNAESVSWLRNCYKPLYPTLGRSQSNDRKVTNWFQAEPDGEAFWGEVDFGGSPVRKVEIIVAADPERAGGVIEFLDTTDTPEGKRIGSLTTPVTGDWFDFQTVTFDLDEPISGSRKILTRFHGKGCNIRSWRALP
;
A
#
# COMPACT_ATOMS: atom_id res chain seq x y z
N TRP A 1 4.22 7.00 5.22
CA TRP A 1 3.91 6.24 4.00
C TRP A 1 2.45 6.48 3.61
N GLU A 2 1.62 6.70 4.63
CA GLU A 2 0.21 7.03 4.59
C GLU A 2 -0.09 8.26 3.73
N SER A 3 0.75 9.30 3.75
CA SER A 3 0.52 10.51 2.94
C SER A 3 0.45 10.26 1.44
N TYR A 4 0.94 9.12 0.94
CA TYR A 4 0.74 8.75 -0.47
C TYR A 4 -0.73 8.55 -0.82
N PHE A 5 -1.49 7.81 -0.01
CA PHE A 5 -2.91 7.52 -0.27
C PHE A 5 -3.72 8.81 -0.25
N GLN A 6 -3.42 9.66 0.73
CA GLN A 6 -3.98 11.00 0.84
C GLN A 6 -3.72 11.85 -0.40
N LYS A 7 -2.47 11.95 -0.86
CA LYS A 7 -2.09 12.70 -2.08
C LYS A 7 -2.84 12.21 -3.32
N ILE A 8 -2.90 10.90 -3.53
CA ILE A 8 -3.56 10.32 -4.69
C ILE A 8 -5.08 10.52 -4.62
N ALA A 9 -5.67 10.42 -3.42
CA ALA A 9 -7.08 10.70 -3.21
C ALA A 9 -7.41 12.19 -3.41
N GLU A 10 -6.58 13.10 -2.93
CA GLU A 10 -6.70 14.56 -3.16
C GLU A 10 -6.67 14.89 -4.65
N GLN A 11 -5.72 14.29 -5.39
CA GLN A 11 -5.66 14.46 -6.84
C GLN A 11 -6.96 14.00 -7.54
N LEU A 12 -7.60 12.94 -7.05
CA LEU A 12 -8.90 12.53 -7.58
C LEU A 12 -10.01 13.51 -7.20
N VAL A 13 -10.20 13.83 -5.91
CA VAL A 13 -11.36 14.64 -5.47
C VAL A 13 -11.29 16.07 -5.98
N TYR A 14 -10.10 16.64 -6.13
CA TYR A 14 -9.92 17.99 -6.66
C TYR A 14 -9.80 18.05 -8.19
N GLY A 15 -10.07 16.93 -8.87
CA GLY A 15 -10.12 16.88 -10.34
C GLY A 15 -8.75 17.01 -11.02
N GLU A 16 -7.67 16.97 -10.26
CA GLU A 16 -6.31 17.02 -10.80
C GLU A 16 -5.99 15.79 -11.66
N GLN A 17 -4.86 15.86 -12.36
CA GLN A 17 -4.31 14.69 -13.00
C GLN A 17 -3.72 13.78 -11.92
N ILE A 18 -3.95 12.47 -12.03
CA ILE A 18 -3.21 11.48 -11.24
C ILE A 18 -1.80 11.33 -11.87
N ALA A 19 -1.01 12.41 -11.84
CA ALA A 19 0.17 12.60 -12.68
C ALA A 19 1.50 12.72 -11.92
N GLN A 20 1.50 12.63 -10.60
CA GLN A 20 2.73 12.67 -9.80
C GLN A 20 3.10 11.28 -9.26
N ILE A 21 3.00 10.26 -10.11
CA ILE A 21 3.42 8.90 -9.77
C ILE A 21 4.70 8.60 -10.54
N HIS A 22 5.80 8.44 -9.82
CA HIS A 22 7.04 7.99 -10.44
C HIS A 22 6.92 6.49 -10.74
N LEU A 23 7.64 5.99 -11.75
CA LEU A 23 7.70 4.54 -12.02
C LEU A 23 8.13 3.74 -10.78
N ASN A 24 8.95 4.35 -9.92
CA ASN A 24 9.37 3.76 -8.64
C ASN A 24 8.22 3.58 -7.63
N ASP A 25 7.16 4.38 -7.69
CA ASP A 25 5.99 4.26 -6.81
C ASP A 25 5.09 3.08 -7.19
N ILE A 26 5.20 2.57 -8.43
CA ILE A 26 4.36 1.48 -8.95
C ILE A 26 5.16 0.25 -9.40
N ARG A 27 6.50 0.30 -9.33
CA ARG A 27 7.41 -0.79 -9.72
C ARG A 27 7.26 -2.02 -8.84
N TYR A 28 6.93 -1.82 -7.56
CA TYR A 28 6.76 -2.92 -6.62
C TYR A 28 5.31 -3.18 -6.28
N ALA A 29 5.05 -4.42 -5.89
CA ALA A 29 3.74 -4.91 -5.59
C ALA A 29 3.26 -4.35 -4.24
N SER A 30 2.71 -3.14 -4.20
CA SER A 30 2.23 -2.53 -2.95
C SER A 30 0.74 -2.15 -2.91
N PRO A 31 0.20 -1.95 -1.69
CA PRO A 31 -1.09 -1.29 -1.50
C PRO A 31 -1.20 0.06 -2.24
N ARG A 32 -0.10 0.82 -2.34
CA ARG A 32 -0.05 2.08 -3.12
C ARG A 32 -0.40 1.85 -4.58
N ARG A 33 0.19 0.85 -5.22
CA ARG A 33 -0.08 0.53 -6.62
C ARG A 33 -1.54 0.12 -6.83
N LEU A 34 -2.08 -0.70 -5.94
CA LEU A 34 -3.48 -1.11 -5.99
C LEU A 34 -4.40 0.11 -5.86
N PHE A 35 -4.18 0.95 -4.85
CA PHE A 35 -4.97 2.16 -4.62
C PHE A 35 -4.90 3.13 -5.81
N THR A 36 -3.70 3.40 -6.32
CA THR A 36 -3.48 4.20 -7.52
C THR A 36 -4.21 3.65 -8.74
N LYS A 37 -4.19 2.33 -8.94
CA LYS A 37 -4.95 1.70 -10.02
C LYS A 37 -6.46 1.96 -9.86
N LYS A 38 -7.01 1.82 -8.65
CA LYS A 38 -8.42 2.13 -8.38
C LYS A 38 -8.74 3.60 -8.73
N MET A 39 -7.93 4.54 -8.23
CA MET A 39 -8.15 5.97 -8.45
C MET A 39 -8.02 6.34 -9.94
N ALA A 40 -7.10 5.72 -10.69
CA ALA A 40 -6.96 5.93 -12.14
C ALA A 40 -8.22 5.48 -12.92
N HIS A 41 -8.79 4.33 -12.56
CA HIS A 41 -10.04 3.87 -13.17
C HIS A 41 -11.22 4.78 -12.84
N LEU A 42 -11.31 5.25 -11.59
CA LEU A 42 -12.34 6.20 -11.17
C LEU A 42 -12.20 7.57 -11.86
N ARG A 43 -10.98 8.12 -11.93
CA ARG A 43 -10.71 9.39 -12.62
C ARG A 43 -11.14 9.36 -14.08
N ARG A 44 -10.93 8.22 -14.75
CA ARG A 44 -11.41 7.99 -16.11
C ARG A 44 -12.94 7.97 -16.16
N ALA A 45 -13.60 7.27 -15.24
CA ALA A 45 -15.06 7.19 -15.21
C ALA A 45 -15.72 8.55 -14.90
N LEU A 46 -15.06 9.40 -14.12
CA LEU A 46 -15.51 10.73 -13.71
C LEU A 46 -15.05 11.86 -14.64
N ALA A 47 -14.36 11.54 -15.74
CA ALA A 47 -13.88 12.54 -16.70
C ALA A 47 -14.97 13.51 -17.22
N PRO A 48 -16.23 13.09 -17.48
CA PRO A 48 -17.29 14.02 -17.88
C PRO A 48 -17.57 15.12 -16.85
N PHE A 49 -17.39 14.85 -15.56
CA PHE A 49 -17.57 15.85 -14.51
C PHE A 49 -16.31 16.69 -14.30
N MET A 50 -15.13 16.05 -14.27
CA MET A 50 -13.88 16.71 -13.90
C MET A 50 -13.26 17.51 -15.05
N ASN A 51 -13.58 17.19 -16.30
CA ASN A 51 -13.00 17.86 -17.47
C ASN A 51 -14.01 18.79 -18.17
N GLU A 52 -15.30 18.50 -18.07
CA GLU A 52 -16.36 19.24 -18.79
C GLU A 52 -17.39 19.89 -17.85
N GLY A 53 -17.37 19.51 -16.57
CA GLY A 53 -18.28 20.01 -15.55
C GLY A 53 -17.63 21.06 -14.64
N ASP A 54 -18.41 21.49 -13.66
CA ASP A 54 -18.03 22.50 -12.69
C ASP A 54 -17.82 21.85 -11.32
N MET A 55 -16.73 22.21 -10.65
CA MET A 55 -16.58 21.89 -9.23
C MET A 55 -17.58 22.74 -8.44
N LEU A 56 -18.41 22.08 -7.64
CA LEU A 56 -19.43 22.73 -6.82
C LEU A 56 -18.89 23.01 -5.42
N ALA A 57 -19.72 23.64 -4.58
CA ALA A 57 -19.35 23.93 -3.20
C ALA A 57 -18.92 22.66 -2.42
N PRO A 58 -17.95 22.75 -1.49
CA PRO A 58 -17.55 21.61 -0.68
C PRO A 58 -18.73 20.97 0.06
N ILE A 59 -18.70 19.63 0.16
CA ILE A 59 -19.71 18.89 0.92
C ILE A 59 -19.58 19.27 2.39
N LYS A 60 -20.69 19.62 3.02
CA LYS A 60 -20.76 19.90 4.46
C LYS A 60 -20.99 18.60 5.22
N PHE A 61 -20.52 18.55 6.46
CA PHE A 61 -20.70 17.40 7.35
C PHE A 61 -21.28 17.88 8.69
N SER A 62 -22.03 17.02 9.39
CA SER A 62 -22.55 17.33 10.73
C SER A 62 -22.48 16.11 11.66
N PRO A 63 -21.51 16.06 12.60
CA PRO A 63 -20.48 17.07 12.87
C PRO A 63 -19.43 17.17 11.74
N ASP A 64 -18.54 18.17 11.83
CA ASP A 64 -17.39 18.29 10.93
C ASP A 64 -16.55 17.00 10.91
N VAL A 65 -15.93 16.74 9.76
CA VAL A 65 -15.06 15.56 9.58
C VAL A 65 -13.85 15.70 10.49
N ALA A 66 -13.55 14.64 11.25
CA ALA A 66 -12.34 14.60 12.07
C ALA A 66 -11.08 14.79 11.21
N GLU A 67 -10.05 15.37 11.80
CA GLU A 67 -8.75 15.55 11.16
C GLU A 67 -7.74 14.54 11.69
N HIS A 68 -6.79 14.17 10.83
CA HIS A 68 -5.60 13.41 11.22
C HIS A 68 -4.34 14.19 10.83
N VAL A 69 -3.22 13.87 11.48
CA VAL A 69 -1.92 14.45 11.16
C VAL A 69 -1.18 13.54 10.18
N SER A 70 -0.73 14.11 9.07
CA SER A 70 0.02 13.39 8.03
C SER A 70 1.37 14.05 7.77
N ARG A 71 2.41 13.24 7.56
CA ARG A 71 3.73 13.74 7.14
C ARG A 71 3.70 14.07 5.65
N TRP A 72 3.80 15.34 5.33
CA TRP A 72 3.76 15.87 3.99
C TRP A 72 5.13 16.39 3.58
N SER A 73 5.51 16.12 2.34
CA SER A 73 6.71 16.70 1.75
C SER A 73 6.38 17.36 0.43
N THR A 74 6.88 18.57 0.28
CA THR A 74 6.95 19.35 -0.96
C THR A 74 8.25 19.00 -1.70
N GLY A 75 8.33 19.33 -3.00
CA GLY A 75 9.46 18.92 -3.86
C GLY A 75 10.85 19.42 -3.42
N ASP A 76 10.91 20.27 -2.41
CA ASP A 76 12.12 20.80 -1.75
C ASP A 76 12.70 19.86 -0.69
N GLY A 77 12.02 18.76 -0.35
CA GLY A 77 12.49 17.77 0.62
C GLY A 77 12.22 18.14 2.07
N VAL A 78 11.54 19.26 2.35
CA VAL A 78 11.06 19.59 3.70
C VAL A 78 9.90 18.66 4.03
N ILE A 79 9.94 18.03 5.20
CA ILE A 79 8.87 17.18 5.71
C ILE A 79 8.17 17.94 6.84
N SER A 80 6.93 18.33 6.59
CA SER A 80 6.07 19.02 7.55
C SER A 80 4.94 18.10 8.00
N SER A 81 4.44 18.30 9.21
CA SER A 81 3.21 17.66 9.65
C SER A 81 2.04 18.59 9.34
N ILE A 82 1.05 18.10 8.61
CA ILE A 82 -0.16 18.87 8.26
C ILE A 82 -1.40 18.12 8.75
N LYS A 83 -2.44 18.88 9.08
CA LYS A 83 -3.76 18.34 9.42
C LYS A 83 -4.60 18.20 8.16
N LEU A 84 -5.24 17.06 7.99
CA LEU A 84 -6.06 16.74 6.83
C LEU A 84 -7.33 16.00 7.28
N PRO A 85 -8.46 16.17 6.58
CA PRO A 85 -9.68 15.47 6.93
C PRO A 85 -9.51 13.95 6.76
N GLU A 86 -10.15 13.17 7.62
CA GLU A 86 -10.11 11.70 7.55
C GLU A 86 -10.89 11.13 6.36
N ILE A 87 -11.86 11.87 5.82
CA ILE A 87 -12.53 11.61 4.55
C ILE A 87 -12.26 12.77 3.59
N LEU A 88 -11.81 12.44 2.39
CA LEU A 88 -11.71 13.38 1.30
C LEU A 88 -13.00 13.37 0.51
N SER A 89 -13.49 14.56 0.16
CA SER A 89 -14.72 14.67 -0.60
C SER A 89 -14.75 15.89 -1.51
N SER A 90 -15.57 15.79 -2.55
CA SER A 90 -15.81 16.87 -3.51
C SER A 90 -17.19 16.68 -4.13
N SER A 91 -17.78 17.77 -4.61
CA SER A 91 -18.99 17.71 -5.42
C SER A 91 -18.77 18.37 -6.77
N TRP A 92 -19.39 17.81 -7.81
CA TRP A 92 -19.22 18.24 -9.19
C TRP A 92 -20.57 18.25 -9.91
N GLY A 93 -20.80 19.22 -10.77
CA GLY A 93 -22.00 19.32 -11.61
C GLY A 93 -21.63 19.13 -13.07
N ASN A 94 -22.46 18.41 -13.83
CA ASN A 94 -22.35 18.32 -15.28
C ASN A 94 -23.47 19.13 -15.93
N PRO A 95 -23.18 20.29 -16.53
CA PRO A 95 -24.20 21.16 -17.11
C PRO A 95 -24.91 20.54 -18.32
N ARG A 96 -24.32 19.53 -18.97
CA ARG A 96 -24.93 18.85 -20.13
C ARG A 96 -26.04 17.89 -19.73
N THR A 97 -25.88 17.21 -18.59
CA THR A 97 -26.85 16.23 -18.11
C THR A 97 -27.73 16.76 -16.99
N GLY A 98 -27.33 17.86 -16.35
CA GLY A 98 -27.95 18.36 -15.12
C GLY A 98 -27.62 17.51 -13.88
N CYS A 99 -26.79 16.48 -14.02
CA CYS A 99 -26.42 15.62 -12.89
C CYS A 99 -25.39 16.30 -11.98
N ARG A 100 -25.42 15.93 -10.72
CA ARG A 100 -24.42 16.25 -9.70
C ARG A 100 -23.85 14.95 -9.14
N VAL A 101 -22.54 14.92 -8.91
CA VAL A 101 -21.88 13.79 -8.24
C VAL A 101 -21.22 14.25 -6.96
N TYR A 102 -21.31 13.41 -5.94
CA TYR A 102 -20.67 13.56 -4.64
C TYR A 102 -19.68 12.42 -4.48
N ILE A 103 -18.40 12.74 -4.36
CA ILE A 103 -17.32 11.76 -4.30
C ILE A 103 -16.84 11.72 -2.86
N PHE A 104 -16.72 10.51 -2.31
CA PHE A 104 -16.17 10.27 -0.98
C PHE A 104 -15.06 9.23 -1.06
N VAL A 105 -13.88 9.57 -0.55
CA VAL A 105 -12.73 8.66 -0.52
C VAL A 105 -12.22 8.57 0.92
N ASN A 106 -12.07 7.34 1.41
CA ASN A 106 -11.33 7.07 2.64
C ASN A 106 -9.87 6.76 2.28
N PRO A 107 -8.91 7.68 2.49
CA PRO A 107 -7.49 7.44 2.19
C PRO A 107 -6.74 6.75 3.33
N LEU A 108 -7.41 6.38 4.43
CA LEU A 108 -6.77 5.88 5.65
C LEU A 108 -6.89 4.37 5.80
N ASN A 109 -5.97 3.77 6.57
CA ASN A 109 -6.04 2.35 6.94
C ASN A 109 -6.97 2.09 8.15
N LYS A 110 -8.13 2.75 8.20
CA LYS A 110 -9.13 2.48 9.22
C LYS A 110 -10.51 2.77 8.66
N THR A 111 -11.53 2.11 9.20
CA THR A 111 -12.92 2.40 8.85
C THR A 111 -13.28 3.78 9.42
N ILE A 112 -13.90 4.63 8.59
CA ILE A 112 -14.35 5.97 8.97
C ILE A 112 -15.85 6.05 8.79
N THR A 113 -16.54 6.72 9.71
CA THR A 113 -17.95 7.10 9.56
C THR A 113 -18.10 8.61 9.63
N VAL A 114 -18.80 9.19 8.66
CA VAL A 114 -19.09 10.63 8.56
C VAL A 114 -20.55 10.86 8.21
N ASN A 115 -21.05 12.07 8.43
CA ASN A 115 -22.45 12.43 8.24
C ASN A 115 -22.56 13.55 7.20
N PRO A 116 -22.57 13.24 5.90
CA PRO A 116 -22.65 14.26 4.86
C PRO A 116 -24.02 14.93 4.84
N VAL A 117 -24.03 16.26 4.69
CA VAL A 117 -25.25 17.06 4.59
C VAL A 117 -25.47 17.42 3.13
N ILE A 118 -26.32 16.64 2.46
CA ILE A 118 -26.66 16.82 1.04
C ILE A 118 -28.14 17.16 0.91
N ALA A 119 -28.40 18.31 0.29
CA ALA A 119 -29.75 18.75 -0.05
C ALA A 119 -30.06 18.42 -1.52
N LEU A 120 -31.13 17.65 -1.72
CA LEU A 120 -31.71 17.43 -3.03
C LEU A 120 -32.61 18.62 -3.38
N GLN A 121 -32.61 19.00 -4.65
CA GLN A 121 -33.54 19.96 -5.21
C GLN A 121 -34.88 19.27 -5.50
N ASP A 122 -35.95 20.07 -5.60
CA ASP A 122 -37.28 19.55 -5.90
C ASP A 122 -37.27 18.75 -7.20
N GLY A 123 -37.73 17.49 -7.13
CA GLY A 123 -37.80 16.58 -8.26
C GLY A 123 -36.51 15.82 -8.58
N GLU A 124 -35.44 16.01 -7.82
CA GLU A 124 -34.23 15.18 -7.97
C GLU A 124 -34.35 13.82 -7.27
N GLN A 125 -33.63 12.84 -7.80
CA GLN A 125 -33.39 11.54 -7.16
C GLN A 125 -31.91 11.38 -6.83
N LEU A 126 -31.61 10.59 -5.79
CA LEU A 126 -30.25 10.25 -5.39
C LEU A 126 -29.99 8.76 -5.60
N TYR A 127 -28.88 8.43 -6.25
CA TYR A 127 -28.41 7.06 -6.41
C TYR A 127 -27.03 6.89 -5.76
N LEU A 128 -26.86 5.80 -5.03
CA LEU A 128 -25.62 5.46 -4.32
C LEU A 128 -24.87 4.38 -5.10
N CYS A 129 -23.67 4.71 -5.56
CA CYS A 129 -22.75 3.78 -6.22
C CYS A 129 -21.64 3.39 -5.24
N ARG A 130 -21.78 2.23 -4.62
CA ARG A 130 -20.81 1.72 -3.63
C ARG A 130 -19.74 0.87 -4.29
N GLU A 131 -18.49 1.02 -3.89
CA GLU A 131 -17.43 0.11 -4.30
C GLU A 131 -17.76 -1.33 -3.88
N GLY A 132 -17.79 -2.23 -4.87
CA GLY A 132 -18.16 -3.63 -4.69
C GLY A 132 -19.67 -3.91 -4.73
N GLY A 133 -20.51 -2.88 -4.83
CA GLY A 133 -21.92 -3.05 -5.14
C GLY A 133 -22.10 -3.43 -6.62
N GLU A 134 -22.93 -4.42 -6.90
CA GLU A 134 -23.21 -4.87 -8.28
C GLU A 134 -24.03 -3.85 -9.07
N GLN A 135 -24.85 -3.06 -8.38
CA GLN A 135 -25.79 -2.08 -8.96
C GLN A 135 -25.85 -0.82 -8.09
N GLU A 136 -26.25 0.28 -8.70
CA GLU A 136 -26.65 1.50 -8.02
C GLU A 136 -27.87 1.28 -7.11
N GLN A 137 -27.96 2.03 -6.02
CA GLN A 137 -29.09 1.97 -5.10
C GLN A 137 -29.80 3.31 -5.08
N LEU A 138 -31.09 3.32 -5.43
CA LEU A 138 -31.93 4.50 -5.25
C LEU A 138 -32.08 4.78 -3.75
N ALA A 139 -31.86 6.03 -3.36
CA ALA A 139 -32.07 6.54 -2.01
C ALA A 139 -33.11 7.66 -2.07
N GLU A 140 -34.21 7.49 -1.33
CA GLU A 140 -35.28 8.50 -1.24
C GLU A 140 -34.77 9.80 -0.63
N THR A 141 -33.80 9.70 0.28
CA THR A 141 -33.11 10.82 0.93
C THR A 141 -31.62 10.52 1.04
N ALA A 142 -30.80 11.57 1.17
CA ALA A 142 -29.39 11.42 1.48
C ALA A 142 -29.21 10.62 2.80
N PRO A 143 -28.40 9.55 2.81
CA PRO A 143 -28.09 8.82 4.03
C PRO A 143 -27.50 9.74 5.11
N SER A 144 -27.99 9.62 6.33
CA SER A 144 -27.51 10.42 7.48
C SER A 144 -26.10 10.03 7.93
N ALA A 145 -25.62 8.85 7.53
CA ALA A 145 -24.30 8.34 7.83
C ALA A 145 -23.71 7.61 6.61
N LEU A 146 -22.41 7.82 6.40
CA LEU A 146 -21.58 7.16 5.40
C LEU A 146 -20.42 6.48 6.12
N THR A 147 -20.36 5.15 6.03
CA THR A 147 -19.25 4.35 6.58
C THR A 147 -18.40 3.77 5.47
N LEU A 148 -17.13 4.17 5.41
CA LEU A 148 -16.17 3.70 4.42
C LEU A 148 -15.07 2.86 5.08
N LYS A 149 -14.87 1.64 4.56
CA LYS A 149 -13.73 0.77 4.89
C LYS A 149 -12.41 1.42 4.45
N PRO A 150 -11.25 0.95 4.96
CA PRO A 150 -9.95 1.40 4.51
C PRO A 150 -9.81 1.47 2.99
N TYR A 151 -9.33 2.59 2.47
CA TYR A 151 -9.01 2.77 1.05
C TYR A 151 -10.19 2.61 0.08
N VAL A 152 -11.43 2.73 0.56
CA VAL A 152 -12.66 2.58 -0.24
C VAL A 152 -13.21 3.92 -0.71
N THR A 153 -13.86 3.90 -1.88
CA THR A 153 -14.58 5.04 -2.46
C THR A 153 -16.08 4.77 -2.56
N GLU A 154 -16.89 5.80 -2.38
CA GLU A 154 -18.32 5.80 -2.70
C GLU A 154 -18.67 7.05 -3.51
N ILE A 155 -19.60 6.91 -4.47
CA ILE A 155 -20.06 8.01 -5.31
C ILE A 155 -21.57 8.08 -5.22
N TRP A 156 -22.11 9.26 -4.90
CA TRP A 156 -23.54 9.52 -4.98
C TRP A 156 -23.85 10.38 -6.19
N VAL A 157 -24.94 10.08 -6.89
CA VAL A 157 -25.38 10.74 -8.12
C VAL A 157 -26.75 11.35 -7.88
N ALA A 158 -26.89 12.66 -8.04
CA ALA A 158 -28.16 13.38 -7.95
C ALA A 158 -28.51 14.04 -9.29
N GLY A 159 -29.79 14.22 -9.55
CA GLY A 159 -30.30 14.87 -10.77
C GLY A 159 -31.74 14.49 -11.03
N SER A 160 -32.28 14.85 -12.21
CA SER A 160 -33.60 14.38 -12.61
C SER A 160 -33.65 12.84 -12.62
N PRO A 161 -34.83 12.20 -12.42
CA PRO A 161 -34.92 10.74 -12.27
C PRO A 161 -34.19 9.96 -13.37
N ASP A 162 -34.45 10.31 -14.63
CA ASP A 162 -33.85 9.61 -15.77
C ASP A 162 -32.34 9.87 -15.90
N ALA A 163 -31.90 11.12 -15.67
CA ALA A 163 -30.50 11.49 -15.81
C ALA A 163 -29.63 10.90 -14.69
N ALA A 164 -30.12 10.96 -13.44
CA ALA A 164 -29.43 10.40 -12.28
C ALA A 164 -29.34 8.87 -12.38
N ALA A 165 -30.43 8.19 -12.76
CA ALA A 165 -30.43 6.75 -12.96
C ALA A 165 -29.46 6.32 -14.06
N ALA A 166 -29.50 6.98 -15.23
CA ALA A 166 -28.62 6.66 -16.35
C ALA A 166 -27.13 6.83 -15.97
N GLU A 167 -26.82 7.90 -15.25
CA GLU A 167 -25.46 8.22 -14.85
C GLU A 167 -24.95 7.29 -13.73
N ALA A 168 -25.80 6.95 -12.75
CA ALA A 168 -25.48 5.97 -11.72
C ALA A 168 -25.22 4.58 -12.32
N LYS A 169 -26.08 4.13 -13.24
CA LYS A 169 -25.91 2.87 -13.98
C LYS A 169 -24.62 2.84 -14.81
N ARG A 170 -24.15 4.00 -15.28
CA ARG A 170 -22.86 4.13 -15.99
C ARG A 170 -21.67 3.99 -15.04
N LEU A 171 -21.76 4.54 -13.82
CA LEU A 171 -20.69 4.55 -12.83
C LEU A 171 -20.57 3.24 -12.04
N ALA A 172 -21.70 2.62 -11.65
CA ALA A 172 -21.74 1.44 -10.81
C ALA A 172 -20.84 0.28 -11.30
N PRO A 173 -20.78 -0.06 -12.61
CA PRO A 173 -19.86 -1.10 -13.11
C PRO A 173 -18.38 -0.80 -12.86
N THR A 174 -17.98 0.48 -12.85
CA THR A 174 -16.60 0.85 -12.51
C THR A 174 -16.34 0.62 -11.03
N LEU A 175 -17.26 1.01 -10.15
CA LEU A 175 -17.15 0.82 -8.70
C LEU A 175 -17.15 -0.67 -8.34
N ALA A 176 -17.96 -1.49 -9.02
CA ALA A 176 -17.92 -2.95 -8.91
C ALA A 176 -16.55 -3.49 -9.35
N ARG A 177 -16.05 -3.04 -10.51
CA ARG A 177 -14.79 -3.51 -11.09
C ARG A 177 -13.57 -3.17 -10.24
N ILE A 178 -13.44 -1.94 -9.75
CA ILE A 178 -12.26 -1.58 -8.95
C ILE A 178 -12.21 -2.39 -7.65
N ALA A 179 -13.37 -2.78 -7.12
CA ALA A 179 -13.51 -3.62 -5.95
C ALA A 179 -13.12 -5.07 -6.20
N THR A 180 -12.89 -5.51 -7.45
CA THR A 180 -12.35 -6.84 -7.77
C THR A 180 -10.84 -6.83 -7.92
N PHE A 181 -10.19 -5.66 -7.90
CA PHE A 181 -8.74 -5.60 -7.94
C PHE A 181 -8.20 -6.22 -6.64
N ARG A 182 -7.44 -7.31 -6.81
CA ARG A 182 -6.82 -8.09 -5.75
C ARG A 182 -5.34 -8.25 -6.04
N GLY A 183 -4.59 -8.46 -4.97
CA GLY A 183 -3.15 -8.55 -5.04
C GLY A 183 -2.51 -7.24 -5.47
N TYR A 184 -1.22 -7.11 -5.18
CA TYR A 184 -0.50 -5.89 -5.46
C TYR A 184 0.21 -5.89 -6.83
N GLY A 185 -0.04 -6.91 -7.65
CA GLY A 185 0.59 -7.12 -8.95
C GLY A 185 1.96 -7.80 -8.85
N LYS A 186 2.68 -7.86 -9.97
CA LYS A 186 4.06 -8.41 -10.02
C LYS A 186 5.08 -7.30 -9.82
N ILE A 187 6.23 -7.61 -9.23
CA ILE A 187 7.40 -6.72 -9.28
C ILE A 187 7.77 -6.49 -10.75
N LEU A 188 7.95 -5.22 -11.14
CA LEU A 188 8.37 -4.80 -12.46
C LEU A 188 9.89 -4.57 -12.44
N GLU A 189 10.59 -5.12 -13.42
CA GLU A 189 12.04 -4.89 -13.66
C GLU A 189 12.93 -5.22 -12.44
N HIS A 190 13.49 -6.43 -12.41
CA HIS A 190 14.41 -6.84 -11.35
C HIS A 190 15.75 -7.31 -11.93
N TYR A 191 16.81 -6.52 -11.74
CA TYR A 191 18.18 -6.96 -12.01
C TYR A 191 18.76 -7.65 -10.77
N THR A 192 19.37 -8.81 -10.96
CA THR A 192 20.02 -9.57 -9.89
C THR A 192 21.49 -9.76 -10.24
N ASP A 193 22.38 -9.16 -9.47
CA ASP A 193 23.82 -9.45 -9.58
C ASP A 193 24.18 -10.62 -8.67
N LYS A 194 24.12 -11.85 -9.22
CA LYS A 194 24.46 -13.05 -8.47
C LYS A 194 25.96 -13.20 -8.18
N ALA A 195 26.81 -12.35 -8.74
CA ALA A 195 28.25 -12.38 -8.45
C ALA A 195 28.59 -11.66 -7.14
N ASN A 196 27.71 -10.78 -6.65
CA ASN A 196 27.95 -10.07 -5.40
C ASN A 196 27.85 -11.01 -4.19
N CYS A 197 28.82 -10.92 -3.28
CA CYS A 197 28.87 -11.70 -2.04
C CYS A 197 29.54 -10.87 -0.94
N ASN A 198 28.72 -10.21 -0.12
CA ASN A 198 29.16 -9.49 1.05
C ASN A 198 29.69 -10.48 2.10
N ARG A 199 30.67 -10.03 2.90
CA ARG A 199 31.08 -10.72 4.13
C ARG A 199 30.46 -10.00 5.32
N LEU A 200 29.78 -10.76 6.17
CA LEU A 200 28.97 -10.26 7.28
C LEU A 200 29.44 -10.91 8.58
N ASP A 201 29.45 -10.14 9.67
CA ASP A 201 29.74 -10.63 11.00
C ASP A 201 28.42 -10.97 11.72
N GLY A 202 28.20 -12.24 12.02
CA GLY A 202 27.06 -12.74 12.78
C GLY A 202 27.37 -13.09 14.24
N THR A 203 28.61 -12.85 14.71
CA THR A 203 29.10 -13.35 16.00
C THR A 203 28.56 -12.61 17.23
N ASN A 204 28.23 -11.33 17.06
CA ASN A 204 27.90 -10.43 18.18
C ASN A 204 26.38 -10.24 18.40
N GLY A 205 25.53 -10.99 17.68
CA GLY A 205 24.08 -10.82 17.75
C GLY A 205 23.59 -9.47 17.20
N GLU A 206 24.39 -8.84 16.33
CA GLU A 206 24.02 -7.61 15.63
C GLU A 206 23.02 -7.89 14.50
N TRP A 207 22.21 -6.88 14.18
CA TRP A 207 21.21 -6.98 13.12
C TRP A 207 21.84 -6.86 11.73
N LEU A 208 21.82 -7.96 10.98
CA LEU A 208 22.08 -8.00 9.55
C LEU A 208 20.87 -7.43 8.83
N ASN A 209 21.05 -6.31 8.16
CA ASN A 209 19.95 -5.45 7.75
C ASN A 209 19.78 -5.43 6.22
N ALA A 210 18.70 -4.83 5.69
CA ALA A 210 18.43 -4.86 4.25
C ALA A 210 19.54 -4.21 3.38
N GLU A 211 20.43 -3.39 3.94
CA GLU A 211 21.64 -2.90 3.29
C GLU A 211 22.72 -3.95 3.13
N SER A 212 22.80 -4.89 4.06
CA SER A 212 23.77 -5.97 4.07
C SER A 212 23.47 -7.06 3.05
N VAL A 213 22.28 -7.09 2.45
CA VAL A 213 21.90 -8.10 1.45
C VAL A 213 22.78 -7.96 0.21
N SER A 214 23.43 -9.05 -0.18
CA SER A 214 24.31 -9.10 -1.35
C SER A 214 23.54 -8.98 -2.65
N TRP A 215 22.44 -9.73 -2.79
CA TRP A 215 21.52 -9.58 -3.91
C TRP A 215 20.11 -10.07 -3.57
N LEU A 216 19.15 -9.58 -4.34
CA LEU A 216 17.73 -9.90 -4.24
C LEU A 216 17.28 -10.56 -5.54
N ARG A 217 16.26 -11.42 -5.53
CA ARG A 217 15.57 -11.90 -6.73
C ARG A 217 14.08 -11.93 -6.44
N ASN A 218 13.26 -11.34 -7.31
CA ASN A 218 11.82 -11.21 -7.07
C ASN A 218 11.48 -10.62 -5.69
N CYS A 219 12.34 -9.70 -5.25
CA CYS A 219 12.20 -8.89 -4.06
C CYS A 219 12.38 -7.43 -4.48
N TYR A 220 11.94 -6.48 -3.68
CA TYR A 220 12.10 -5.06 -3.97
C TYR A 220 12.61 -4.32 -2.75
N LYS A 221 13.77 -3.67 -2.91
CA LYS A 221 14.31 -2.75 -1.93
C LYS A 221 14.06 -1.31 -2.39
N PRO A 222 13.28 -0.51 -1.64
CA PRO A 222 13.02 0.88 -2.02
C PRO A 222 14.30 1.71 -1.96
N LEU A 223 14.79 2.12 -3.13
CA LEU A 223 15.99 2.97 -3.23
C LEU A 223 15.72 4.46 -2.93
N TYR A 224 14.45 4.85 -2.83
CA TYR A 224 14.04 6.21 -2.54
C TYR A 224 12.73 6.17 -1.77
N PRO A 225 12.70 6.41 -0.44
CA PRO A 225 11.42 6.65 0.20
C PRO A 225 10.89 7.95 -0.41
N THR A 226 9.84 7.88 -1.23
CA THR A 226 9.14 9.05 -1.79
C THR A 226 8.50 9.96 -0.71
N LEU A 227 8.85 9.76 0.56
CA LEU A 227 8.63 10.66 1.68
C LEU A 227 9.71 11.73 1.84
N GLY A 228 10.71 11.80 0.96
CA GLY A 228 11.63 12.93 0.93
C GLY A 228 12.72 12.70 -0.10
N ARG A 229 12.77 13.54 -1.14
CA ARG A 229 14.05 13.84 -1.78
C ARG A 229 14.89 14.56 -0.72
N SER A 230 15.61 13.81 0.10
CA SER A 230 16.72 14.39 0.84
C SER A 230 17.71 14.90 -0.21
N GLN A 231 17.81 16.22 -0.36
CA GLN A 231 18.89 16.86 -1.13
C GLN A 231 20.25 16.76 -0.42
N SER A 232 20.30 16.12 0.75
CA SER A 232 21.57 15.80 1.39
C SER A 232 22.08 14.45 0.87
N ASN A 233 23.39 14.38 0.61
CA ASN A 233 24.13 13.15 0.27
C ASN A 233 24.00 12.05 1.34
N ASP A 234 23.33 12.32 2.46
CA ASP A 234 22.90 11.34 3.44
C ASP A 234 21.62 10.63 2.94
N ARG A 235 21.83 9.74 1.94
CA ARG A 235 20.80 8.85 1.41
C ARG A 235 20.36 7.93 2.55
N LYS A 236 19.34 8.32 3.32
CA LYS A 236 18.69 7.44 4.28
C LYS A 236 17.99 6.32 3.52
N VAL A 237 18.75 5.28 3.20
CA VAL A 237 18.27 4.10 2.49
C VAL A 237 17.20 3.45 3.34
N THR A 238 16.13 2.97 2.70
CA THR A 238 15.10 2.27 3.44
C THR A 238 15.70 0.96 3.95
N ASN A 239 15.70 0.78 5.28
CA ASN A 239 16.27 -0.40 5.90
C ASN A 239 15.31 -1.59 5.86
N TRP A 240 14.66 -1.84 4.73
CA TRP A 240 13.77 -2.99 4.53
C TRP A 240 13.69 -3.34 3.05
N PHE A 241 13.30 -4.58 2.75
CA PHE A 241 12.89 -4.98 1.41
C PHE A 241 11.59 -5.78 1.47
N GLN A 242 10.85 -5.74 0.38
CA GLN A 242 9.71 -6.59 0.12
C GLN A 242 10.16 -7.89 -0.53
N ALA A 243 9.65 -9.02 -0.08
CA ALA A 243 9.74 -10.29 -0.78
C ALA A 243 8.37 -10.70 -1.34
N GLU A 244 8.32 -11.15 -2.58
CA GLU A 244 7.14 -11.80 -3.17
C GLU A 244 7.25 -13.33 -3.07
N PRO A 245 6.16 -14.09 -3.31
CA PRO A 245 6.26 -15.54 -3.49
C PRO A 245 7.34 -15.89 -4.52
N ASP A 246 8.13 -16.92 -4.23
CA ASP A 246 9.32 -17.34 -4.99
C ASP A 246 10.49 -16.33 -4.98
N GLY A 247 10.42 -15.35 -4.07
CA GLY A 247 11.50 -14.41 -3.81
C GLY A 247 12.73 -15.09 -3.21
N GLU A 248 13.88 -14.48 -3.42
CA GLU A 248 15.14 -14.84 -2.75
C GLU A 248 15.89 -13.58 -2.29
N ALA A 249 16.52 -13.68 -1.13
CA ALA A 249 17.48 -12.68 -0.65
C ALA A 249 18.75 -13.38 -0.18
N PHE A 250 19.84 -13.16 -0.91
CA PHE A 250 21.15 -13.68 -0.55
C PHE A 250 21.87 -12.66 0.30
N TRP A 251 22.12 -13.02 1.56
CA TRP A 251 22.73 -12.12 2.52
C TRP A 251 24.23 -12.01 2.26
N GLY A 252 24.87 -13.11 1.89
CA GLY A 252 26.31 -13.19 1.67
C GLY A 252 26.91 -14.31 2.52
N GLU A 253 28.22 -14.21 2.75
CA GLU A 253 28.96 -15.07 3.65
C GLU A 253 28.91 -14.49 5.07
N VAL A 254 28.21 -15.15 5.97
CA VAL A 254 28.02 -14.76 7.37
C VAL A 254 28.93 -15.59 8.26
N ASP A 255 29.76 -14.94 9.07
CA ASP A 255 30.56 -15.59 10.09
C ASP A 255 29.76 -15.77 11.39
N PHE A 256 29.45 -17.01 11.74
CA PHE A 256 28.78 -17.37 12.99
C PHE A 256 29.78 -17.67 14.13
N GLY A 257 31.09 -17.58 13.88
CA GLY A 257 32.13 -17.85 14.86
C GLY A 257 32.26 -19.34 15.20
N GLY A 258 32.99 -19.66 16.27
CA GLY A 258 33.26 -21.05 16.66
C GLY A 258 32.12 -21.73 17.43
N SER A 259 31.25 -20.95 18.08
CA SER A 259 30.14 -21.46 18.90
C SER A 259 28.92 -21.78 18.03
N PRO A 260 28.22 -22.91 18.28
CA PRO A 260 27.05 -23.28 17.49
C PRO A 260 25.83 -22.41 17.83
N VAL A 261 25.35 -21.66 16.82
CA VAL A 261 24.10 -20.90 16.87
C VAL A 261 22.92 -21.85 16.65
N ARG A 262 21.85 -21.68 17.43
CA ARG A 262 20.63 -22.51 17.36
C ARG A 262 19.36 -21.74 17.08
N LYS A 263 19.39 -20.42 17.20
CA LYS A 263 18.21 -19.56 17.09
C LYS A 263 18.51 -18.36 16.21
N VAL A 264 17.49 -17.91 15.51
CA VAL A 264 17.52 -16.69 14.72
C VAL A 264 16.36 -15.80 15.13
N GLU A 265 16.61 -14.50 15.16
CA GLU A 265 15.56 -13.49 15.19
C GLU A 265 15.48 -12.78 13.84
N ILE A 266 14.26 -12.49 13.40
CA ILE A 266 14.00 -11.73 12.18
C ILE A 266 12.92 -10.69 12.44
N ILE A 267 13.09 -9.51 11.88
CA ILE A 267 12.12 -8.41 11.90
C ILE A 267 11.33 -8.44 10.60
N VAL A 268 10.05 -8.80 10.69
CA VAL A 268 9.15 -8.97 9.55
C VAL A 268 7.89 -8.13 9.69
N ALA A 269 7.28 -7.74 8.57
CA ALA A 269 5.92 -7.22 8.53
C ALA A 269 5.10 -7.95 7.46
N ALA A 270 3.88 -8.37 7.82
CA ALA A 270 2.92 -8.98 6.91
C ALA A 270 1.49 -8.64 7.35
N ASP A 271 0.76 -7.97 6.47
CA ASP A 271 -0.68 -7.71 6.63
C ASP A 271 -1.50 -9.02 6.58
N PRO A 272 -2.79 -9.02 6.95
CA PRO A 272 -3.62 -10.22 6.94
C PRO A 272 -3.71 -10.94 5.59
N GLU A 273 -3.59 -10.22 4.46
CA GLU A 273 -3.62 -10.83 3.13
C GLU A 273 -2.30 -11.55 2.81
N ARG A 274 -1.17 -11.03 3.31
CA ARG A 274 0.20 -11.52 3.05
C ARG A 274 0.79 -12.42 4.14
N ALA A 275 0.21 -12.45 5.34
CA ALA A 275 0.63 -13.35 6.41
C ALA A 275 0.33 -14.83 6.09
N GLY A 276 1.12 -15.74 6.69
CA GLY A 276 1.04 -17.19 6.46
C GLY A 276 1.93 -17.71 5.32
N GLY A 277 2.82 -16.88 4.78
CA GLY A 277 3.90 -17.32 3.90
C GLY A 277 5.03 -17.98 4.68
N VAL A 278 5.94 -18.67 4.01
CA VAL A 278 7.09 -19.33 4.65
C VAL A 278 8.39 -18.64 4.24
N ILE A 279 9.22 -18.30 5.21
CA ILE A 279 10.61 -17.86 5.04
C ILE A 279 11.50 -19.05 5.38
N GLU A 280 12.21 -19.58 4.39
CA GLU A 280 13.23 -20.60 4.59
C GLU A 280 14.61 -19.96 4.65
N PHE A 281 15.41 -20.34 5.64
CA PHE A 281 16.84 -20.05 5.70
C PHE A 281 17.60 -21.24 5.13
N LEU A 282 18.47 -20.98 4.17
CA LEU A 282 19.25 -21.96 3.44
C LEU A 282 20.74 -21.65 3.58
N ASP A 283 21.54 -22.67 3.86
CA ASP A 283 22.99 -22.64 3.76
C ASP A 283 23.40 -23.11 2.35
N THR A 284 23.91 -22.19 1.55
CA THR A 284 24.35 -22.42 0.16
C THR A 284 25.87 -22.50 0.05
N THR A 285 26.58 -22.83 1.14
CA THR A 285 28.06 -22.87 1.14
C THR A 285 28.58 -23.94 0.20
N ASP A 286 28.01 -25.14 0.30
CA ASP A 286 28.49 -26.33 -0.43
C ASP A 286 27.70 -26.59 -1.73
N THR A 287 26.46 -26.12 -1.83
CA THR A 287 25.59 -26.33 -3.01
C THR A 287 24.82 -25.06 -3.38
N PRO A 288 24.59 -24.80 -4.69
CA PRO A 288 23.75 -23.68 -5.13
C PRO A 288 22.29 -23.75 -4.66
N GLU A 289 21.75 -24.97 -4.51
CA GLU A 289 20.36 -25.20 -4.09
C GLU A 289 20.15 -24.85 -2.61
N GLY A 290 21.20 -25.07 -1.81
CA GLY A 290 21.26 -24.83 -0.38
C GLY A 290 20.60 -25.93 0.45
N LYS A 291 21.17 -26.21 1.63
CA LYS A 291 20.53 -27.04 2.67
C LYS A 291 19.66 -26.14 3.54
N ARG A 292 18.40 -26.52 3.78
CA ARG A 292 17.56 -25.81 4.74
C ARG A 292 18.11 -25.96 6.16
N ILE A 293 18.28 -24.83 6.83
CA ILE A 293 18.78 -24.73 8.21
C ILE A 293 17.74 -24.17 9.17
N GLY A 294 16.61 -23.68 8.67
CA GLY A 294 15.49 -23.26 9.50
C GLY A 294 14.36 -22.68 8.67
N SER A 295 13.19 -22.53 9.27
CA SER A 295 12.05 -21.91 8.61
C SER A 295 11.10 -21.25 9.59
N LEU A 296 10.33 -20.29 9.07
CA LEU A 296 9.39 -19.47 9.82
C LEU A 296 8.13 -19.27 8.96
N THR A 297 6.96 -19.46 9.55
CA THR A 297 5.71 -18.98 8.95
C THR A 297 5.46 -17.54 9.37
N THR A 298 5.27 -16.63 8.41
CA THR A 298 5.11 -15.20 8.69
C THR A 298 3.82 -14.93 9.50
N PRO A 299 3.92 -14.33 10.69
CA PRO A 299 2.74 -13.99 11.48
C PRO A 299 1.98 -12.82 10.85
N VAL A 300 0.72 -12.64 11.27
CA VAL A 300 0.01 -11.38 11.03
C VAL A 300 0.61 -10.35 11.98
N THR A 301 1.23 -9.29 11.43
CA THR A 301 1.93 -8.29 12.25
C THR A 301 1.15 -6.99 12.45
N GLY A 302 0.00 -6.85 11.78
CA GLY A 302 -0.78 -5.62 11.73
C GLY A 302 -0.92 -5.19 10.27
N ASP A 303 -0.37 -4.02 9.94
CA ASP A 303 -0.32 -3.47 8.58
C ASP A 303 1.03 -3.72 7.89
N TRP A 304 1.14 -3.26 6.64
CA TRP A 304 2.29 -3.34 5.75
C TRP A 304 3.64 -2.98 6.38
N PHE A 305 3.65 -2.05 7.36
CA PHE A 305 4.86 -1.58 8.03
C PHE A 305 4.88 -1.80 9.54
N ASP A 306 3.94 -2.59 10.07
CA ASP A 306 3.96 -2.97 11.48
C ASP A 306 4.96 -4.12 11.64
N PHE A 307 6.24 -3.75 11.77
CA PHE A 307 7.32 -4.71 11.93
C PHE A 307 7.32 -5.32 13.33
N GLN A 308 7.43 -6.64 13.39
CA GLN A 308 7.58 -7.40 14.62
C GLN A 308 8.82 -8.28 14.57
N THR A 309 9.46 -8.46 15.72
CA THR A 309 10.54 -9.43 15.88
C THR A 309 9.97 -10.81 16.13
N VAL A 310 10.43 -11.79 15.37
CA VAL A 310 10.04 -13.20 15.51
C VAL A 310 11.31 -14.03 15.71
N THR A 311 11.28 -14.91 16.69
CA THR A 311 12.35 -15.86 16.98
C THR A 311 11.95 -17.25 16.51
N PHE A 312 12.86 -17.99 15.90
CA PHE A 312 12.66 -19.39 15.55
C PHE A 312 13.94 -20.20 15.77
N ASP A 313 13.78 -21.50 15.99
CA ASP A 313 14.88 -22.45 16.12
C ASP A 313 15.38 -22.89 14.74
N LEU A 314 16.68 -23.08 14.63
CA LEU A 314 17.31 -23.70 13.47
C LEU A 314 17.09 -25.22 13.51
N ASP A 315 16.89 -25.83 12.34
CA ASP A 315 16.75 -27.28 12.14
C ASP A 315 18.00 -28.01 12.65
N GLU A 316 19.18 -27.39 12.50
CA GLU A 316 20.47 -27.86 13.01
C GLU A 316 21.33 -26.67 13.47
N PRO A 317 22.24 -26.86 14.45
CA PRO A 317 23.15 -25.80 14.86
C PRO A 317 24.16 -25.44 13.75
N ILE A 318 24.45 -24.16 13.59
CA ILE A 318 25.40 -23.66 12.60
C ILE A 318 26.56 -22.92 13.25
N SER A 319 27.75 -23.03 12.67
CA SER A 319 28.96 -22.32 13.08
C SER A 319 29.88 -22.08 11.88
N GLY A 320 30.89 -21.22 12.07
CA GLY A 320 31.85 -20.80 11.06
C GLY A 320 31.23 -19.88 10.01
N SER A 321 31.96 -19.65 8.93
CA SER A 321 31.48 -18.87 7.78
C SER A 321 30.54 -19.68 6.90
N ARG A 322 29.32 -19.19 6.70
CA ARG A 322 28.28 -19.82 5.86
C ARG A 322 27.66 -18.84 4.88
N LYS A 323 27.35 -19.29 3.67
CA LYS A 323 26.60 -18.51 2.67
C LYS A 323 25.10 -18.64 2.95
N ILE A 324 24.46 -17.54 3.31
CA ILE A 324 23.05 -17.55 3.75
C ILE A 324 22.13 -16.97 2.68
N LEU A 325 21.13 -17.77 2.30
CA LEU A 325 20.06 -17.41 1.39
C LEU A 325 18.72 -17.55 2.13
N THR A 326 17.84 -16.54 2.03
CA THR A 326 16.44 -16.68 2.43
C THR A 326 15.55 -16.84 1.22
N ARG A 327 14.67 -17.84 1.22
CA ARG A 327 13.68 -18.12 0.16
C ARG A 327 12.26 -17.96 0.69
N PHE A 328 11.38 -17.39 -0.14
CA PHE A 328 10.02 -17.01 0.24
C PHE A 328 8.98 -17.83 -0.50
N HIS A 329 8.04 -18.46 0.23
CA HIS A 329 7.02 -19.34 -0.35
C HIS A 329 5.60 -18.93 0.04
N GLY A 330 4.65 -19.22 -0.87
CA GLY A 330 3.21 -19.07 -0.64
C GLY A 330 2.71 -17.63 -0.68
N LYS A 331 3.22 -16.77 0.22
CA LYS A 331 2.86 -15.35 0.31
C LYS A 331 4.11 -14.49 0.54
N GLY A 332 4.02 -13.23 0.11
CA GLY A 332 5.10 -12.26 0.32
C GLY A 332 5.11 -11.68 1.73
N CYS A 333 6.18 -10.98 2.09
CA CYS A 333 6.28 -10.21 3.33
C CYS A 333 7.25 -9.04 3.15
N ASN A 334 7.41 -8.22 4.17
CA ASN A 334 8.49 -7.23 4.26
C ASN A 334 9.49 -7.68 5.32
N ILE A 335 10.79 -7.51 5.05
CA ILE A 335 11.88 -7.84 5.98
C ILE A 335 12.71 -6.60 6.22
N ARG A 336 13.02 -6.36 7.49
CA ARG A 336 13.92 -5.29 7.90
C ARG A 336 15.34 -5.80 8.12
N SER A 337 15.47 -6.85 8.93
CA SER A 337 16.74 -7.40 9.38
C SER A 337 16.57 -8.77 10.02
N TRP A 338 17.66 -9.50 10.17
CA TRP A 338 17.73 -10.71 11.01
C TRP A 338 19.05 -10.76 11.78
N ARG A 339 19.14 -11.63 12.78
CA ARG A 339 20.38 -11.89 13.54
C ARG A 339 20.42 -13.31 14.07
N ALA A 340 21.63 -13.83 14.21
CA ALA A 340 21.88 -15.03 15.00
C ALA A 340 21.74 -14.72 16.50
N LEU A 341 21.20 -15.67 17.25
CA LEU A 341 21.27 -15.65 18.71
C LEU A 341 22.30 -16.69 19.19
N PRO A 342 23.36 -16.26 19.92
CA PRO A 342 24.41 -17.14 20.39
C PRO A 342 23.96 -18.17 21.43
#